data_AF-A0A6M6BNB8-F1
#
_entry.id   AF-A0A6M6BNB8-F1
#
_cell.length_a   1.000
_cell.length_b   1.000
_cell.length_c   1.000
_cell.angle_alpha   90.00
_cell.angle_beta   90.00
_cell.angle_gamma   90.00
#
_symmetry.space_group_name_H-M   'P 1'
#
loop_
_entity.id
_entity.type
_entity.pdbx_description
1 polymer ?
#
loop_
_entity_poly.entity_id
_entity_poly.type
_entity_poly.pdbx_seq_one_letter_code
_entity_poly.pdbx_strand_id
1 'polypeptide(L)'
;MDLETEFRELSAAETVFYLRLGLQLEVISLPDVSDWVDAVLLRDEAPETLLVELYVLLRTNRQQVLGYLSQLFPATERYTVRPALAWLQQQLANNTGALGQVLRALYRLRLLVSSEVEVGWIYGLAADYERSAPGPSESLQEVYLDTAAFLACYQDYTFANRSQWLYLDAVLEQRLASLRP
;
A
#
# COMPACT_ATOMS: atom_id res chain seq x y z
N MET A 1 -3.91 7.89 -8.45
CA MET A 1 -2.72 8.28 -7.65
C MET A 1 -1.65 8.71 -8.63
N ASP A 2 -0.87 9.76 -8.35
CA ASP A 2 0.19 10.20 -9.27
C ASP A 2 1.49 9.40 -9.03
N LEU A 3 1.63 8.28 -9.75
CA LEU A 3 2.80 7.40 -9.62
C LEU A 3 4.11 8.07 -10.07
N GLU A 4 4.06 9.05 -10.97
CA GLU A 4 5.26 9.76 -11.42
C GLU A 4 5.85 10.57 -10.26
N THR A 5 5.00 11.26 -9.51
CA THR A 5 5.43 12.01 -8.34
C THR A 5 5.89 11.09 -7.21
N GLU A 6 5.18 9.98 -6.96
CA GLU A 6 5.53 9.02 -5.90
C GLU A 6 6.88 8.33 -6.15
N PHE A 7 7.19 7.96 -7.40
CA PHE A 7 8.34 7.12 -7.72
C PHE A 7 9.57 7.89 -8.23
N ARG A 8 9.48 9.22 -8.38
CA ARG A 8 10.55 10.05 -8.97
C ARG A 8 11.92 9.87 -8.33
N GLU A 9 11.96 9.73 -7.01
CA GLU A 9 13.21 9.66 -6.24
C GLU A 9 13.61 8.23 -5.84
N LEU A 10 12.87 7.22 -6.31
CA LEU A 10 13.10 5.83 -5.95
C LEU A 10 14.06 5.17 -6.93
N SER A 11 14.86 4.23 -6.42
CA SER A 11 15.63 3.33 -7.28
C SER A 11 14.69 2.42 -8.07
N ALA A 12 15.14 1.86 -9.19
CA ALA A 12 14.34 0.89 -9.95
C ALA A 12 13.86 -0.29 -9.08
N ALA A 13 14.71 -0.74 -8.15
CA ALA A 13 14.39 -1.80 -7.20
C ALA A 13 13.23 -1.43 -6.26
N GLU A 14 13.30 -0.24 -5.69
CA GLU A 14 12.30 0.26 -4.77
C GLU A 14 10.98 0.56 -5.50
N THR A 15 11.05 1.13 -6.71
CA THR A 15 9.90 1.31 -7.60
C THR A 15 9.21 -0.01 -7.90
N VAL A 16 9.94 -1.05 -8.32
CA VAL A 16 9.35 -2.37 -8.61
C VAL A 16 8.71 -2.97 -7.37
N PHE A 17 9.36 -2.84 -6.20
CA PHE A 17 8.80 -3.31 -4.92
C PHE A 17 7.44 -2.65 -4.64
N TYR A 18 7.38 -1.32 -4.68
CA TYR A 18 6.17 -0.57 -4.33
C TYR A 18 5.08 -0.65 -5.40
N LEU A 19 5.45 -0.77 -6.67
CA LEU A 19 4.52 -1.06 -7.77
C LEU A 19 3.85 -2.42 -7.55
N ARG A 20 4.64 -3.46 -7.28
CA ARG A 20 4.14 -4.81 -6.99
C ARG A 20 3.24 -4.79 -5.76
N LEU A 21 3.69 -4.16 -4.68
CA LEU A 21 2.94 -4.06 -3.44
C LEU A 21 1.61 -3.33 -3.66
N GLY A 22 1.62 -2.17 -4.33
CA GLY A 22 0.41 -1.40 -4.59
C GLY A 22 -0.60 -2.15 -5.46
N LEU A 23 -0.13 -2.90 -6.47
CA LEU A 23 -0.98 -3.79 -7.28
C LEU A 23 -1.56 -4.95 -6.47
N GLN A 24 -0.78 -5.53 -5.56
CA GLN A 24 -1.22 -6.62 -4.66
C GLN A 24 -2.22 -6.15 -3.61
N LEU A 25 -2.09 -4.91 -3.14
CA LEU A 25 -3.02 -4.30 -2.18
C LEU A 25 -4.22 -3.65 -2.86
N GLU A 26 -4.20 -3.55 -4.20
CA GLU A 26 -5.26 -2.96 -5.01
C GLU A 26 -5.46 -1.45 -4.72
N VAL A 27 -4.41 -0.79 -4.22
CA VAL A 27 -4.30 0.68 -4.10
C VAL A 27 -3.78 1.30 -5.41
N ILE A 28 -3.12 0.50 -6.24
CA ILE A 28 -2.72 0.84 -7.61
C ILE A 28 -3.50 -0.05 -8.57
N SER A 29 -4.09 0.54 -9.61
CA SER A 29 -4.73 -0.20 -10.70
C SER A 29 -3.77 -0.42 -11.87
N LEU A 30 -4.04 -1.41 -12.73
CA LEU A 30 -3.25 -1.58 -13.97
C LEU A 30 -3.31 -0.35 -14.88
N PRO A 31 -4.47 0.33 -15.04
CA PRO A 31 -4.52 1.62 -15.73
C PRO A 31 -3.56 2.67 -15.15
N ASP A 32 -3.49 2.84 -13.83
CA ASP A 32 -2.55 3.80 -13.22
C ASP A 32 -1.10 3.47 -13.61
N VAL A 33 -0.72 2.18 -13.60
CA VAL A 33 0.61 1.74 -14.02
C VAL A 33 0.83 1.95 -15.51
N SER A 34 -0.17 1.71 -16.34
CA SER A 34 -0.08 1.93 -17.79
C SER A 34 0.16 3.39 -18.11
N ASP A 35 -0.63 4.30 -17.53
CA ASP A 35 -0.50 5.74 -17.74
C ASP A 35 0.89 6.24 -17.31
N TRP A 36 1.40 5.72 -16.19
CA TRP A 36 2.76 6.02 -15.72
C TRP A 36 3.83 5.49 -16.67
N VAL A 37 3.76 4.23 -17.10
CA VAL A 37 4.73 3.65 -18.05
C VAL A 37 4.70 4.41 -19.38
N ASP A 38 3.52 4.71 -19.92
CA ASP A 38 3.36 5.51 -21.13
C ASP A 38 4.03 6.89 -20.98
N ALA A 39 3.82 7.58 -19.87
CA ALA A 39 4.42 8.88 -19.61
C ALA A 39 5.96 8.83 -19.54
N VAL A 40 6.54 7.78 -18.95
CA VAL A 40 8.00 7.60 -18.88
C VAL A 40 8.58 7.26 -20.26
N LEU A 41 7.98 6.32 -20.98
CA LEU A 41 8.44 5.90 -22.32
C LEU A 41 8.38 7.04 -23.35
N LEU A 42 7.44 7.98 -23.23
CA LEU A 42 7.35 9.13 -24.13
C LEU A 42 8.43 10.19 -23.90
N ARG A 43 9.06 10.21 -22.72
CA ARG A 43 10.08 11.22 -22.35
C ARG A 43 11.50 10.69 -22.50
N ASP A 44 11.68 9.39 -22.30
CA ASP A 44 13.00 8.76 -22.33
C ASP A 44 13.35 8.33 -23.76
N GLU A 45 14.48 8.83 -24.28
CA GLU A 45 14.98 8.45 -25.60
C GLU A 45 15.54 7.01 -25.62
N ALA A 46 15.90 6.46 -24.46
CA ALA A 46 16.45 5.11 -24.32
C ALA A 46 15.88 4.41 -23.07
N PRO A 47 14.58 4.06 -23.07
CA PRO A 47 13.92 3.52 -21.89
C PRO A 47 14.51 2.19 -21.46
N GLU A 48 14.59 1.98 -20.15
CA GLU A 48 15.05 0.74 -19.56
C GLU A 48 14.22 -0.46 -20.08
N THR A 49 14.88 -1.59 -20.34
CA THR A 49 14.23 -2.83 -20.84
C THR A 49 13.05 -3.26 -19.97
N LEU A 50 13.16 -3.06 -18.65
CA LEU A 50 12.10 -3.26 -17.67
C LEU A 50 10.79 -2.58 -18.07
N LEU A 51 10.85 -1.30 -18.45
CA LEU A 51 9.67 -0.49 -18.75
C LEU A 51 9.01 -0.93 -20.06
N VAL A 52 9.82 -1.30 -21.06
CA VAL A 52 9.34 -1.82 -22.35
C VAL A 52 8.63 -3.16 -22.17
N GLU A 53 9.20 -4.08 -21.38
CA GLU A 53 8.59 -5.38 -21.10
C GLU A 53 7.33 -5.23 -20.24
N LEU A 54 7.36 -4.35 -19.22
CA LEU A 54 6.19 -4.02 -18.42
C LEU A 54 5.06 -3.46 -19.29
N TYR A 55 5.36 -2.55 -20.23
CA TYR A 55 4.39 -1.99 -21.16
C TYR A 55 3.64 -3.05 -21.98
N VAL A 56 4.37 -4.04 -22.49
CA VAL A 56 3.76 -5.16 -23.22
C VAL A 56 2.84 -5.97 -22.30
N LEU A 57 3.28 -6.24 -21.07
CA LEU A 57 2.53 -7.04 -20.10
C LEU A 57 1.31 -6.31 -19.54
N LEU A 58 1.29 -4.99 -19.47
CA LEU A 58 0.16 -4.21 -18.96
C LEU A 58 -1.14 -4.43 -19.76
N ARG A 59 -1.02 -4.87 -21.01
CA ARG A 59 -2.15 -5.24 -21.89
C ARG A 59 -2.72 -6.63 -21.60
N THR A 60 -2.15 -7.36 -20.66
CA THR A 60 -2.55 -8.73 -20.30
C THR A 60 -3.45 -8.73 -19.06
N ASN A 61 -3.14 -9.52 -18.04
CA ASN A 61 -3.86 -9.54 -16.78
C ASN A 61 -2.91 -9.25 -15.60
N ARG A 62 -3.49 -8.87 -14.46
CA ARG A 62 -2.74 -8.50 -13.25
C ARG A 62 -1.80 -9.60 -12.78
N GLN A 63 -2.16 -10.88 -12.93
CA GLN A 63 -1.33 -11.98 -12.47
C GLN A 63 -0.03 -12.11 -13.29
N GLN A 64 -0.09 -11.89 -14.60
CA GLN A 64 1.11 -11.90 -15.45
C GLN A 64 2.05 -10.75 -15.10
N VAL A 65 1.51 -9.54 -14.91
CA VAL A 65 2.28 -8.37 -14.45
C VAL A 65 2.95 -8.64 -13.10
N LEU A 66 2.20 -9.14 -12.12
CA LEU A 66 2.75 -9.49 -10.80
C LEU A 66 3.79 -10.61 -10.87
N GLY A 67 3.61 -11.59 -11.75
CA GLY A 67 4.55 -12.67 -11.99
C GLY A 67 5.90 -12.15 -12.51
N TYR A 68 5.84 -11.26 -13.50
CA TYR A 68 7.02 -10.60 -14.06
C TYR A 68 7.78 -9.77 -13.02
N LEU A 69 7.08 -8.88 -12.30
CA LEU A 69 7.70 -8.05 -11.25
C LEU A 69 8.33 -8.90 -10.13
N SER A 70 7.77 -10.09 -9.86
CA SER A 70 8.32 -11.02 -8.87
C SER A 70 9.60 -11.74 -9.33
N GLN A 71 9.79 -11.90 -10.64
CA GLN A 71 11.00 -12.51 -11.20
C GLN A 71 12.18 -11.54 -11.18
N LEU A 72 11.93 -10.25 -11.45
CA LEU A 72 12.96 -9.22 -11.54
C LEU A 72 13.51 -8.79 -10.18
N PHE A 73 12.64 -8.76 -9.16
CA PHE A 73 13.02 -8.40 -7.80
C PHE A 73 12.58 -9.49 -6.82
N PRO A 74 13.47 -10.46 -6.56
CA PRO A 74 13.25 -11.49 -5.55
C PRO A 74 12.97 -10.85 -4.19
N ALA A 75 12.24 -11.54 -3.32
CA ALA A 75 11.84 -11.05 -1.99
C ALA A 75 12.99 -10.82 -0.98
N THR A 76 14.25 -10.79 -1.45
CA THR A 76 15.45 -10.62 -0.63
C THR A 76 15.66 -9.17 -0.19
N GLU A 77 15.25 -8.18 -0.99
CA GLU A 77 15.22 -6.78 -0.56
C GLU A 77 13.89 -6.47 0.13
N ARG A 78 13.97 -6.03 1.39
CA ARG A 78 12.81 -5.64 2.19
C ARG A 78 12.82 -4.13 2.37
N TYR A 79 11.94 -3.46 1.64
CA TYR A 79 11.59 -2.07 1.90
C TYR A 79 10.49 -2.02 2.95
N THR A 80 10.39 -0.90 3.65
CA THR A 80 9.36 -0.68 4.66
C THR A 80 7.97 -0.66 4.01
N VAL A 81 6.94 -1.14 4.72
CA VAL A 81 5.55 -1.12 4.24
C VAL A 81 4.79 0.14 4.66
N ARG A 82 5.45 1.07 5.36
CA ARG A 82 4.82 2.29 5.88
C ARG A 82 4.14 3.14 4.79
N PRO A 83 4.73 3.35 3.60
CA PRO A 83 4.04 4.05 2.52
C PRO A 83 2.77 3.35 2.04
N ALA A 84 2.77 2.00 2.03
CA ALA A 84 1.59 1.24 1.67
C ALA A 84 0.46 1.39 2.70
N LEU A 85 0.79 1.51 3.98
CA LEU A 85 -0.19 1.83 5.04
C LEU A 85 -0.76 3.25 4.84
N ALA A 86 0.08 4.23 4.47
CA ALA A 86 -0.38 5.58 4.12
C ALA A 86 -1.32 5.57 2.91
N TRP A 87 -1.05 4.78 1.88
CA TRP A 87 -1.94 4.64 0.73
C TRP A 87 -3.30 4.04 1.11
N LEU A 88 -3.33 3.04 2.00
CA LEU A 88 -4.57 2.48 2.52
C LEU A 88 -5.37 3.51 3.33
N GLN A 89 -4.69 4.38 4.09
CA GLN A 89 -5.31 5.50 4.78
C GLN A 89 -6.01 6.45 3.78
N GLN A 90 -5.30 6.83 2.72
CA GLN A 90 -5.84 7.70 1.68
C GLN A 90 -7.02 7.04 0.95
N GLN A 91 -6.93 5.74 0.66
CA GLN A 91 -8.01 4.97 0.03
C GLN A 91 -9.26 4.95 0.92
N LEU A 92 -9.10 4.71 2.22
CA LEU A 92 -10.21 4.69 3.17
C LEU A 92 -10.87 6.07 3.33
N ALA A 93 -10.07 7.14 3.33
CA ALA A 93 -10.55 8.51 3.43
C ALA A 93 -11.32 8.96 2.17
N ASN A 94 -10.86 8.54 0.98
CA ASN A 94 -11.45 8.95 -0.29
C ASN A 94 -12.62 8.06 -0.76
N ASN A 95 -12.80 6.88 -0.16
CA ASN A 95 -13.85 5.94 -0.54
C ASN A 95 -14.45 5.24 0.70
N THR A 96 -15.58 5.74 1.16
CA THR A 96 -16.33 5.18 2.31
C THR A 96 -16.79 3.74 2.12
N GLY A 97 -16.90 3.24 0.87
CA GLY A 97 -17.20 1.85 0.56
C GLY A 97 -16.00 0.90 0.58
N ALA A 98 -14.78 1.41 0.81
CA ALA A 98 -13.55 0.63 0.67
C ALA A 98 -13.15 -0.19 1.90
N LEU A 99 -13.87 -0.11 3.04
CA LEU A 99 -13.46 -0.73 4.31
C LEU A 99 -13.07 -2.21 4.16
N GLY A 100 -13.92 -3.03 3.55
CA GLY A 100 -13.63 -4.45 3.35
C GLY A 100 -12.44 -4.71 2.42
N GLN A 101 -12.18 -3.83 1.45
CA GLN A 101 -10.99 -3.92 0.59
C GLN A 101 -9.73 -3.56 1.37
N VAL A 102 -9.79 -2.46 2.13
CA VAL A 102 -8.69 -1.96 2.97
C VAL A 102 -8.30 -3.00 4.02
N LEU A 103 -9.26 -3.64 4.69
CA LEU A 103 -8.99 -4.68 5.67
C LEU A 103 -8.37 -5.94 5.05
N ARG A 104 -8.81 -6.35 3.85
CA ARG A 104 -8.14 -7.44 3.12
C ARG A 104 -6.70 -7.08 2.77
N ALA A 105 -6.45 -5.84 2.37
CA ALA A 105 -5.10 -5.35 2.07
C ALA A 105 -4.22 -5.30 3.34
N LEU A 106 -4.74 -4.77 4.46
CA LEU A 106 -4.09 -4.81 5.76
C LEU A 106 -3.74 -6.24 6.18
N TYR A 107 -4.68 -7.17 6.02
CA TYR A 107 -4.44 -8.57 6.34
C TYR A 107 -3.33 -9.20 5.49
N ARG A 108 -3.18 -8.80 4.21
CA ARG A 108 -2.03 -9.21 3.38
C ARG A 108 -0.71 -8.62 3.91
N LEU A 109 -0.72 -7.37 4.37
CA LEU A 109 0.46 -6.69 4.94
C LEU A 109 0.97 -7.29 6.25
N ARG A 110 0.16 -8.07 6.98
CA ARG A 110 0.56 -8.70 8.25
C ARG A 110 1.86 -9.52 8.18
N LEU A 111 2.21 -10.02 7.00
CA LEU A 111 3.42 -10.82 6.76
C LEU A 111 4.67 -9.97 6.49
N LEU A 112 4.48 -8.66 6.29
CA LEU A 112 5.53 -7.72 5.90
C LEU A 112 5.82 -6.66 6.97
N VAL A 113 4.88 -6.42 7.89
CA VAL A 113 5.13 -5.62 9.11
C VAL A 113 6.03 -6.39 10.08
N SER A 114 6.88 -5.67 10.80
CA SER A 114 7.82 -6.26 11.78
C SER A 114 7.36 -6.14 13.23
N SER A 115 6.40 -5.26 13.53
CA SER A 115 5.92 -5.03 14.89
C SER A 115 4.77 -5.96 15.26
N GLU A 116 4.89 -6.65 16.39
CA GLU A 116 3.81 -7.49 16.93
C GLU A 116 2.56 -6.68 17.28
N VAL A 117 2.72 -5.41 17.70
CA VAL A 117 1.60 -4.51 18.00
C VAL A 117 0.77 -4.26 16.74
N GLU A 118 1.43 -3.98 15.62
CA GLU A 118 0.75 -3.78 14.33
C GLU A 118 0.05 -5.05 13.86
N VAL A 119 0.70 -6.20 14.00
CA VAL A 119 0.10 -7.50 13.68
C VAL A 119 -1.15 -7.75 14.52
N GLY A 120 -1.09 -7.45 15.82
CA GLY A 120 -2.23 -7.54 16.74
C GLY A 120 -3.41 -6.67 16.29
N TRP A 121 -3.14 -5.40 15.96
CA TRP A 121 -4.14 -4.48 15.39
C TRP A 121 -4.77 -5.02 14.11
N ILE A 122 -3.96 -5.51 13.16
CA ILE A 122 -4.45 -6.04 11.89
C ILE A 122 -5.37 -7.24 12.11
N TYR A 123 -5.02 -8.16 13.02
CA TYR A 123 -5.88 -9.30 13.36
C TYR A 123 -7.16 -8.87 14.07
N GLY A 124 -7.08 -7.92 15.01
CA GLY A 124 -8.24 -7.38 15.72
C GLY A 124 -9.26 -6.78 14.76
N LEU A 125 -8.83 -5.83 13.94
CA LEU A 125 -9.69 -5.15 12.96
C LEU A 125 -10.33 -6.14 11.96
N ALA A 126 -9.58 -7.15 11.51
CA ALA A 126 -10.12 -8.18 10.63
C ALA A 126 -11.21 -9.01 11.33
N ALA A 127 -10.98 -9.42 12.57
CA ALA A 127 -11.96 -10.16 13.36
C ALA A 127 -13.21 -9.31 13.67
N ASP A 128 -13.03 -8.03 14.01
CA ASP A 128 -14.13 -7.11 14.30
C ASP A 128 -15.01 -6.87 13.07
N TYR A 129 -14.38 -6.74 11.90
CA TYR A 129 -15.11 -6.66 10.64
C TYR A 129 -15.89 -7.93 10.33
N GLU A 130 -15.29 -9.11 10.46
CA GLU A 130 -15.98 -10.38 10.21
C GLU A 130 -17.20 -10.55 11.13
N ARG A 131 -17.08 -10.15 12.40
CA ARG A 131 -18.19 -10.18 13.37
C ARG A 131 -19.27 -9.15 13.06
N SER A 132 -18.90 -7.97 12.57
CA SER A 132 -19.81 -6.84 12.36
C SER A 132 -20.45 -6.82 10.98
N ALA A 133 -19.83 -7.43 9.96
CA ALA A 133 -20.32 -7.49 8.59
C ALA A 133 -21.75 -8.03 8.41
N PRO A 134 -22.22 -9.06 9.14
CA PRO A 134 -23.61 -9.51 9.07
C PRO A 134 -24.58 -8.70 9.95
N GLY A 135 -24.06 -7.78 10.77
CA GLY A 135 -24.79 -7.03 11.78
C GLY A 135 -25.38 -5.69 11.26
N PRO A 136 -25.90 -4.85 12.18
CA PRO A 136 -26.40 -3.53 11.83
C PRO A 136 -25.26 -2.59 11.38
N SER A 137 -25.60 -1.56 10.61
CA SER A 137 -24.63 -0.60 10.06
C SER A 137 -23.79 0.13 11.11
N GLU A 138 -24.32 0.30 12.31
CA GLU A 138 -23.63 0.95 13.44
C GLU A 138 -22.36 0.17 13.86
N SER A 139 -22.40 -1.16 13.87
CA SER A 139 -21.24 -1.99 14.20
C SER A 139 -20.13 -1.86 13.15
N LEU A 140 -20.48 -1.70 11.87
CA LEU A 140 -19.51 -1.42 10.81
C LEU A 140 -18.92 -0.02 10.92
N GLN A 141 -19.65 0.94 11.48
CA GLN A 141 -19.15 2.29 11.71
C GLN A 141 -18.05 2.31 12.77
N GLU A 142 -18.17 1.52 13.83
CA GLU A 142 -17.11 1.38 14.84
C GLU A 142 -15.83 0.82 14.22
N VAL A 143 -15.94 -0.29 13.48
CA VAL A 143 -14.80 -0.89 12.75
C VAL A 143 -14.15 0.11 11.78
N TYR A 144 -14.96 0.93 11.09
CA TYR A 144 -14.45 1.98 10.21
C TYR A 144 -13.62 3.01 10.99
N LEU A 145 -14.14 3.49 12.13
CA LEU A 145 -13.45 4.49 12.95
C LEU A 145 -12.13 3.95 13.51
N ASP A 146 -12.11 2.70 13.97
CA ASP A 146 -10.89 2.08 14.49
C ASP A 146 -9.87 1.82 13.39
N THR A 147 -10.33 1.35 12.22
CA THR A 147 -9.48 1.19 11.04
C THR A 147 -8.89 2.53 10.60
N ALA A 148 -9.70 3.59 10.59
CA ALA A 148 -9.25 4.94 10.25
C ALA A 148 -8.24 5.48 11.26
N ALA A 149 -8.47 5.28 12.55
CA ALA A 149 -7.55 5.70 13.61
C ALA A 149 -6.21 4.96 13.55
N PHE A 150 -6.23 3.65 13.31
CA PHE A 150 -5.03 2.85 13.08
C PHE A 150 -4.25 3.34 11.86
N LEU A 151 -4.91 3.52 10.73
CA LEU A 151 -4.28 3.97 9.48
C LEU A 151 -3.79 5.42 9.56
N ALA A 152 -4.45 6.29 10.33
CA ALA A 152 -4.02 7.67 10.55
C ALA A 152 -2.64 7.77 11.23
N CYS A 153 -2.20 6.74 11.96
CA CYS A 153 -0.84 6.69 12.50
C CYS A 153 0.23 6.75 11.40
N TYR A 154 -0.12 6.34 10.18
CA TYR A 154 0.77 6.21 9.03
C TYR A 154 0.60 7.30 7.97
N GLN A 155 -0.35 8.22 8.12
CA GLN A 155 -0.71 9.19 7.07
C GLN A 155 0.49 10.02 6.58
N ASP A 156 1.47 10.24 7.46
CA ASP A 156 2.65 11.04 7.18
C ASP A 156 3.76 10.23 6.48
N TYR A 157 3.64 8.92 6.27
CA TYR A 157 4.71 8.13 5.62
C TYR A 157 4.61 8.21 4.09
N THR A 158 5.05 9.34 3.53
CA THR A 158 5.14 9.54 2.08
C THR A 158 6.59 9.46 1.61
N PHE A 159 6.84 9.21 0.31
CA PHE A 159 8.20 9.30 -0.21
C PHE A 159 8.75 10.73 -0.14
N ALA A 160 7.91 11.73 -0.32
CA ALA A 160 8.28 13.15 -0.27
C ALA A 160 8.86 13.59 1.09
N ASN A 161 8.52 12.89 2.19
CA ASN A 161 9.06 13.18 3.52
C ASN A 161 9.87 12.02 4.11
N ARG A 162 10.52 11.23 3.25
CA ARG A 162 11.40 10.12 3.66
C ARG A 162 12.45 10.50 4.69
N SER A 163 12.95 11.73 4.65
CA SER A 163 13.91 12.28 5.63
C SER A 163 13.36 12.37 7.06
N GLN A 164 12.04 12.33 7.24
CA GLN A 164 11.35 12.41 8.53
C GLN A 164 11.01 11.03 9.12
N TRP A 165 11.14 9.95 8.35
CA TRP A 165 10.63 8.63 8.76
C TRP A 165 11.23 8.14 10.09
N LEU A 166 12.51 8.40 10.36
CA LEU A 166 13.13 8.05 11.65
C LEU A 166 12.43 8.71 12.84
N TYR A 167 11.96 9.96 12.69
CA TYR A 167 11.21 10.66 13.73
C TYR A 167 9.78 10.14 13.85
N LEU A 168 9.14 9.80 12.73
CA LEU A 168 7.82 9.19 12.72
C LEU A 168 7.85 7.81 13.42
N ASP A 169 8.86 6.99 13.14
CA ASP A 169 9.05 5.68 13.75
C ASP A 169 9.24 5.79 15.27
N ALA A 170 9.98 6.80 15.74
CA ALA A 170 10.22 7.02 17.17
C ALA A 170 8.94 7.32 17.98
N VAL A 171 7.89 7.85 17.33
CA VAL A 171 6.61 8.16 17.99
C VAL A 171 5.49 7.19 17.63
N LEU A 172 5.72 6.27 16.69
CA LEU A 172 4.69 5.38 16.16
C LEU A 172 4.14 4.43 17.23
N GLU A 173 4.99 3.82 18.04
CA GLU A 173 4.55 2.93 19.12
C GLU A 173 3.63 3.65 20.11
N GLN A 174 3.96 4.90 20.44
CA GLN A 174 3.13 5.73 21.32
C GLN A 174 1.77 6.06 20.67
N ARG A 175 1.76 6.38 19.37
CA ARG A 175 0.52 6.61 18.60
C ARG A 175 -0.37 5.37 18.64
N LEU A 176 0.19 4.20 18.33
CA LEU A 176 -0.52 2.92 18.35
C LEU A 176 -1.04 2.55 19.75
N ALA A 177 -0.25 2.80 20.80
CA ALA A 177 -0.66 2.55 22.19
C ALA A 177 -1.75 3.50 22.69
N SER A 178 -1.91 4.67 22.06
CA SER A 178 -2.94 5.65 22.40
C SER A 178 -4.30 5.39 21.74
N LEU A 179 -4.35 4.45 20.80
CA LEU A 179 -5.60 4.01 20.17
C LEU A 179 -6.49 3.33 21.22
N ARG A 180 -7.80 3.53 21.12
CA ARG A 180 -8.76 2.86 22.00
C ARG A 180 -8.79 1.37 21.65
N PRO A 181 -8.62 0.46 22.62
CA PRO A 181 -8.78 -0.97 22.38
C PRO A 181 -10.25 -1.34 22.10
#